data_AF-H8G4Z1-F1
#
_entry.id   AF-H8G4Z1-F1
#
_cell.length_a   1.000
_cell.length_b   1.000
_cell.length_c   1.000
_cell.angle_alpha   90.00
_cell.angle_beta   90.00
_cell.angle_gamma   90.00
#
_symmetry.space_group_name_H-M   'P 1'
#
loop_
_entity.id
_entity.type
_entity.pdbx_description
1 polymer ?
#
loop_
_entity_poly.entity_id
_entity_poly.type
_entity_poly.pdbx_seq_one_letter_code
_entity_poly.pdbx_strand_id
1 'polypeptide(L)'
;MSEISEQDMRDYRAEAEDASDEPLSEQASRPGRGRAKVLSVRLTPEEFDELTQFAAALDVPASALVRGWVLNELRAGSESPVRTVDRIAQELDQLRRQLAA
;
A
#
# COMPACT_ATOMS: atom_id res chain seq x y z
N MET A 1 -7.80 1.97 34.80
CA MET A 1 -8.82 2.37 33.80
C MET A 1 -10.07 2.68 34.59
N SER A 2 -10.52 3.94 34.64
CA SER A 2 -11.83 4.23 35.26
C SER A 2 -12.90 3.47 34.49
N GLU A 3 -13.78 2.77 35.21
CA GLU A 3 -14.97 2.18 34.62
C GLU A 3 -15.87 3.31 34.15
N ILE A 4 -16.18 3.33 32.85
CA ILE A 4 -17.13 4.28 32.27
C ILE A 4 -18.52 3.83 32.73
N SER A 5 -19.21 4.71 33.47
CA SER A 5 -20.56 4.44 33.97
C SER A 5 -21.57 4.48 32.82
N GLU A 6 -22.71 3.79 32.98
CA GLU A 6 -23.85 3.95 32.07
C GLU A 6 -24.32 5.40 31.98
N GLN A 7 -24.17 6.16 33.07
CA GLN A 7 -24.50 7.58 33.10
C GLN A 7 -23.56 8.39 32.20
N ASP A 8 -22.27 8.11 32.24
CA ASP A 8 -21.27 8.79 31.40
C ASP A 8 -21.55 8.55 29.91
N MET A 9 -21.98 7.34 29.54
CA MET A 9 -22.36 7.03 28.15
C MET A 9 -23.64 7.74 27.70
N ARG A 10 -24.60 7.95 28.62
CA ARG A 10 -25.83 8.71 28.32
C ARG A 10 -25.53 10.18 28.12
N ASP A 11 -24.70 10.76 28.98
CA ASP A 11 -24.34 12.18 28.91
C ASP A 11 -23.52 12.47 27.65
N TYR A 12 -22.55 11.59 27.32
CA TYR A 12 -21.80 11.68 26.07
C TYR A 12 -22.71 11.61 24.83
N ARG A 13 -23.72 10.72 24.83
CA ARG A 13 -24.68 10.64 23.73
C ARG A 13 -25.50 11.93 23.62
N ALA A 14 -26.01 12.45 24.73
CA ALA A 14 -26.83 13.67 24.72
C ALA A 14 -26.03 14.86 24.16
N GLU A 15 -24.77 15.01 24.58
CA GLU A 15 -23.84 16.03 24.08
C GLU A 15 -23.57 15.87 22.57
N ALA A 16 -23.39 14.64 22.09
CA ALA A 16 -23.13 14.35 20.68
C ALA A 16 -24.35 14.61 19.77
N GLU A 17 -25.57 14.35 20.24
CA GLU A 17 -26.80 14.60 19.48
C GLU A 17 -27.09 16.11 19.38
N ASP A 18 -26.81 16.87 20.44
CA ASP A 18 -26.99 18.34 20.47
C ASP A 18 -26.01 19.05 19.52
N ALA A 19 -24.77 18.56 19.41
CA ALA A 19 -23.74 19.09 18.53
C ALA A 19 -23.81 18.57 17.07
N SER A 20 -24.87 17.84 16.70
CA SER A 20 -24.95 17.15 15.40
C SER A 20 -24.98 18.08 14.17
N ASP A 21 -25.57 19.27 14.32
CA ASP A 21 -25.62 20.31 13.28
C ASP A 21 -24.46 21.32 13.37
N GLU A 22 -23.56 21.15 14.34
CA GLU A 22 -22.39 22.02 14.46
C GLU A 22 -21.36 21.73 13.37
N PRO A 23 -20.71 22.76 12.81
CA PRO A 23 -19.63 22.55 11.87
C PRO A 23 -18.48 21.77 12.54
N LEU A 24 -17.99 20.76 11.84
CA LEU A 24 -16.79 20.01 12.27
C LEU A 24 -15.61 20.96 12.45
N SER A 25 -14.76 20.68 13.44
CA SER A 25 -13.56 21.50 13.69
C SER A 25 -12.63 21.52 12.47
N GLU A 26 -11.85 22.59 12.31
CA GLU A 26 -10.86 22.69 11.23
C GLU A 26 -9.78 21.60 11.34
N GLN A 27 -9.57 21.02 12.52
CA GLN A 27 -8.67 19.89 12.75
C GLN A 27 -9.34 18.52 12.54
N ALA A 28 -10.63 18.48 12.21
CA ALA A 28 -11.35 17.23 11.98
C ALA A 28 -10.77 16.50 10.76
N SER A 29 -9.99 15.45 11.02
CA SER A 29 -9.52 14.55 9.98
C SER A 29 -10.46 13.36 9.87
N ARG A 30 -10.81 12.95 8.64
CA ARG A 30 -11.57 11.71 8.43
C ARG A 30 -10.66 10.52 8.77
N PRO A 31 -10.99 9.69 9.77
CA PRO A 31 -10.22 8.50 10.06
C PRO A 31 -10.14 7.63 8.80
N GLY A 32 -8.91 7.34 8.34
CA GLY A 32 -8.68 6.43 7.23
C GLY A 32 -8.57 7.02 5.83
N ARG A 33 -8.32 8.34 5.68
CA ARG A 33 -7.96 8.95 4.37
C ARG A 33 -6.70 8.35 3.70
N GLY A 34 -5.94 7.50 4.38
CA GLY A 34 -4.77 6.78 3.85
C GLY A 34 -4.84 5.25 3.97
N ARG A 35 -6.02 4.64 4.15
CA ARG A 35 -6.12 3.17 4.24
C ARG A 35 -5.74 2.52 2.91
N ALA A 36 -4.99 1.43 3.00
CA ALA A 36 -4.70 0.57 1.85
C ALA A 36 -6.01 0.17 1.14
N LYS A 37 -5.98 0.15 -0.20
CA LYS A 37 -7.09 -0.35 -1.02
C LYS A 37 -7.00 -1.87 -1.10
N VAL A 38 -8.15 -2.55 -1.11
CA VAL A 38 -8.23 -4.00 -1.27
C VAL A 38 -8.35 -4.32 -2.75
N LEU A 39 -7.46 -5.18 -3.24
CA LEU A 39 -7.57 -5.82 -4.55
C LEU A 39 -7.94 -7.29 -4.30
N SER A 40 -9.09 -7.72 -4.81
CA SER A 40 -9.56 -9.11 -4.68
C SER A 40 -9.25 -9.88 -5.97
N VAL A 41 -8.50 -10.97 -5.84
CA VAL A 41 -8.15 -11.89 -6.93
C VAL A 41 -8.73 -13.27 -6.59
N ARG A 42 -9.30 -13.95 -7.58
CA ARG A 42 -9.77 -15.34 -7.42
C ARG A 42 -8.62 -16.28 -7.74
N LEU A 43 -8.30 -17.16 -6.80
CA LEU A 43 -7.35 -18.25 -6.95
C LEU A 43 -8.11 -19.57 -6.72
N THR A 44 -7.66 -20.65 -7.33
CA THR A 44 -8.10 -21.99 -6.91
C THR A 44 -7.56 -22.30 -5.52
N PRO A 45 -8.13 -23.29 -4.80
CA PRO A 45 -7.59 -23.73 -3.51
C PRO A 45 -6.10 -24.11 -3.61
N GLU A 46 -5.72 -24.82 -4.67
CA GLU A 46 -4.35 -25.29 -4.89
C GLU A 46 -3.37 -24.13 -5.09
N GLU A 47 -3.74 -23.12 -5.90
CA GLU A 47 -2.93 -21.92 -6.12
C GLU A 47 -2.73 -21.12 -4.82
N PHE A 48 -3.77 -21.03 -3.99
CA PHE A 48 -3.69 -20.33 -2.71
C PHE A 48 -2.81 -21.08 -1.69
N ASP A 49 -2.90 -22.41 -1.66
CA ASP A 49 -2.08 -23.25 -0.79
C ASP A 49 -0.60 -23.17 -1.18
N GLU A 50 -0.29 -23.25 -2.48
CA GLU A 50 1.07 -23.11 -2.99
C GLU A 50 1.67 -21.75 -2.61
N LEU A 51 0.91 -20.66 -2.83
CA LEU A 51 1.32 -19.32 -2.43
C LEU A 51 1.60 -19.23 -0.92
N THR A 52 0.74 -19.83 -0.10
CA THR A 52 0.84 -19.78 1.36
C THR A 52 2.05 -20.57 1.86
N GLN A 53 2.31 -21.75 1.29
CA GLN A 53 3.48 -22.56 1.61
C GLN A 53 4.79 -21.83 1.23
N PHE A 54 4.82 -21.23 0.04
CA PHE A 54 5.99 -20.47 -0.41
C PHE A 54 6.26 -19.24 0.46
N ALA A 55 5.21 -18.50 0.84
CA ALA A 55 5.34 -17.36 1.74
C ALA A 55 5.82 -17.78 3.15
N ALA A 56 5.33 -18.90 3.66
CA ALA A 56 5.76 -19.46 4.95
C ALA A 56 7.24 -19.88 4.93
N ALA A 57 7.72 -20.47 3.84
CA ALA A 57 9.15 -20.81 3.68
C ALA A 57 10.07 -19.58 3.70
N LEU A 58 9.54 -18.41 3.35
CA LEU A 58 10.24 -17.12 3.38
C LEU A 58 10.00 -16.31 4.65
N ASP A 59 9.26 -16.86 5.63
CA ASP A 59 8.85 -16.18 6.87
C ASP A 59 8.14 -14.82 6.63
N VAL A 60 7.29 -14.76 5.60
CA VAL A 60 6.51 -13.55 5.28
C VAL A 60 5.03 -13.87 5.08
N PRO A 61 4.11 -12.92 5.36
CA PRO A 61 2.71 -13.10 5.02
C PRO A 61 2.50 -13.20 3.49
N ALA A 62 1.61 -14.09 3.04
CA ALA A 62 1.26 -14.24 1.62
C ALA A 62 0.83 -12.92 0.97
N SER A 63 0.09 -12.07 1.69
CA SER A 63 -0.30 -10.74 1.21
C SER A 63 0.88 -9.78 1.02
N ALA A 64 1.90 -9.87 1.89
CA ALA A 64 3.12 -9.07 1.78
C ALA A 64 3.98 -9.53 0.59
N LEU A 65 4.09 -10.85 0.39
CA LEU A 65 4.77 -11.44 -0.75
C LEU A 65 4.13 -11.00 -2.08
N VAL A 66 2.81 -11.18 -2.24
CA VAL A 66 2.08 -10.77 -3.45
C VAL A 66 2.22 -9.27 -3.70
N ARG A 67 2.10 -8.44 -2.65
CA ARG A 67 2.32 -7.00 -2.77
C ARG A 67 3.74 -6.69 -3.27
N GLY A 68 4.74 -7.41 -2.78
CA GLY A 68 6.12 -7.30 -3.22
C GLY A 68 6.28 -7.57 -4.71
N TRP A 69 5.71 -8.67 -5.21
CA TRP A 69 5.71 -9.01 -6.62
C TRP A 69 5.01 -7.97 -7.49
N VAL A 70 3.80 -7.54 -7.10
CA VAL A 70 3.05 -6.51 -7.85
C VAL A 70 3.86 -5.21 -7.96
N LEU A 71 4.46 -4.75 -6.87
CA LEU A 71 5.27 -3.53 -6.89
C LEU A 71 6.58 -3.71 -7.67
N ASN A 72 7.16 -4.91 -7.67
CA ASN A 72 8.32 -5.22 -8.48
C ASN A 72 7.99 -5.12 -9.97
N GLU A 73 6.92 -5.77 -10.41
CA GLU A 73 6.49 -5.74 -11.81
C GLU A 73 6.06 -4.35 -12.26
N LEU A 74 5.37 -3.58 -11.41
CA LEU A 74 5.05 -2.19 -11.73
C LEU A 74 6.31 -1.32 -11.90
N ARG A 75 7.36 -1.57 -11.10
CA ARG A 75 8.65 -0.89 -11.27
C ARG A 75 9.37 -1.36 -12.53
N ALA A 76 9.41 -2.66 -12.79
CA ALA A 76 10.01 -3.22 -13.99
C ALA A 76 9.31 -2.74 -15.27
N GLY A 77 7.98 -2.71 -15.29
CA GLY A 77 7.20 -2.14 -16.39
C GLY A 77 7.35 -0.61 -16.54
N SER A 78 7.77 0.08 -15.47
CA SER A 78 8.11 1.51 -15.52
C SER A 78 9.52 1.80 -16.08
N GLU A 79 10.39 0.79 -16.15
CA GLU A 79 11.52 0.78 -17.09
C GLU A 79 10.95 0.53 -18.49
N SER A 80 10.40 1.60 -19.08
CA SER A 80 9.96 1.60 -20.47
C SER A 80 11.07 1.01 -21.35
N PRO A 81 10.77 0.11 -22.30
CA PRO A 81 11.73 -0.34 -23.30
C PRO A 81 12.49 0.82 -23.95
N VAL A 82 11.83 1.99 -24.10
CA VAL A 82 12.45 3.24 -24.56
C VAL A 82 13.54 3.72 -23.60
N ARG A 83 13.30 3.73 -22.29
CA ARG A 83 14.32 4.12 -21.29
C ARG A 83 15.49 3.13 -21.23
N THR A 84 15.24 1.85 -21.46
CA THR A 84 16.29 0.84 -21.56
C THR A 84 17.15 1.08 -22.80
N VAL A 85 16.54 1.39 -23.94
CA VAL A 85 17.25 1.76 -25.18
C VAL A 85 18.05 3.05 -24.98
N ASP A 86 17.46 4.07 -24.36
CA ASP A 86 18.12 5.35 -24.07
C ASP A 86 19.35 5.17 -23.17
N ARG A 87 19.23 4.31 -22.14
CA ARG A 87 20.36 3.97 -21.26
C ARG A 87 21.49 3.29 -22.03
N ILE A 88 21.17 2.29 -22.85
CA ILE A 88 22.17 1.59 -23.68
C ILE A 88 22.87 2.56 -24.64
N ALA A 89 22.13 3.48 -25.27
CA ALA A 89 22.69 4.49 -26.16
C ALA A 89 23.67 5.41 -25.42
N GLN A 90 23.32 5.88 -24.22
CA GLN A 90 24.18 6.73 -23.39
C GLN A 90 25.47 6.01 -22.95
N GLU A 91 25.36 4.76 -22.51
CA GLU A 91 26.51 3.94 -22.10
C GLU A 91 27.46 3.70 -23.29
N LEU A 92 26.93 3.42 -24.48
CA LEU A 92 27.74 3.22 -25.69
C LEU A 92 28.48 4.50 -26.12
N ASP A 93 27.83 5.66 -26.06
CA ASP A 93 28.46 6.94 -26.37
C ASP A 93 29.54 7.30 -25.35
N GLN A 94 29.35 6.95 -24.09
CA GLN A 94 30.38 7.14 -23.06
C GLN A 94 31.60 6.26 -23.33
N LEU A 95 31.40 4.99 -23.70
CA LEU A 95 32.48 4.08 -24.07
C LEU A 95 33.25 4.57 -25.31
N ARG A 96 32.54 5.06 -26.34
CA ARG A 96 33.17 5.66 -27.53
C ARG A 96 34.06 6.84 -27.17
N ARG A 97 33.59 7.73 -26.29
CA ARG A 97 34.39 8.87 -25.81
C ARG A 97 35.63 8.43 -25.03
N GLN A 98 35.53 7.36 -24.24
CA GLN A 98 36.66 6.82 -23.49
C GLN A 98 37.71 6.14 -24.37
N LEU A 99 37.30 5.51 -25.48
CA LEU A 99 38.21 4.87 -26.44
C LEU A 99 38.82 5.84 -27.46
N ALA A 100 38.24 7.04 -27.61
CA ALA A 100 38.73 8.09 -28.50
C ALA A 100 39.66 9.09 -27.79
N ALA A 101 39.91 8.92 -26.49
CA ALA A 101 40.86 9.68 -25.68
C ALA A 101 42.14 8.87 -25.45
#